data_AF-K1RLW4-F1
#
_entry.id   AF-K1RLW4-F1
#
_cell.length_a   1.000
_cell.length_b   1.000
_cell.length_c   1.000
_cell.angle_alpha   90.00
_cell.angle_beta   90.00
_cell.angle_gamma   90.00
#
_symmetry.space_group_name_H-M   'P 1'
#
loop_
_entity.id
_entity.type
_entity.pdbx_description
1 polymer ?
#
loop_
_entity_poly.entity_id
_entity_poly.type
_entity_poly.pdbx_seq_one_letter_code
_entity_poly.pdbx_strand_id
1 'polypeptide(L)'
;NVGSGTVQEFSDWVEYCNMGGISPMASERRANGQDEPFNVKYWGIGNEAWGCGGSMRAEYYADLCRQYSTYLRNYSPEHKIFKIASGANVADYHWTKTVMERAGQAVDAVSLHYYTVPHEDWQHKGSATDFTDEEYYTTLHKTLQMEELVENHTRIIKQYQGDRKVGLAVDEWGTWYDVEPDTNPGF
;
A
#
# COMPACT_ATOMS: atom_id res chain seq x y z
N ASN A 1 -1.22 -4.26 11.25
CA ASN A 1 0.06 -4.71 10.67
C ASN A 1 -0.12 -6.15 10.18
N VAL A 2 0.33 -6.51 8.96
CA VAL A 2 0.25 -7.90 8.45
C VAL A 2 1.54 -8.69 8.68
N GLY A 3 2.70 -8.08 8.49
CA GLY A 3 4.00 -8.77 8.48
C GLY A 3 4.40 -9.34 9.84
N SER A 4 4.08 -8.62 10.92
CA SER A 4 4.41 -9.03 12.30
C SER A 4 3.25 -8.86 13.29
N GLY A 5 2.09 -8.43 12.80
CA GLY A 5 0.89 -8.28 13.61
C GLY A 5 0.00 -9.52 13.59
N THR A 6 -1.16 -9.40 14.22
CA THR A 6 -2.21 -10.43 14.18
C THR A 6 -3.48 -9.93 13.50
N VAL A 7 -4.31 -10.86 13.04
CA VAL A 7 -5.63 -10.55 12.49
C VAL A 7 -6.50 -9.81 13.51
N GLN A 8 -6.44 -10.24 14.79
CA GLN A 8 -7.20 -9.60 15.87
C GLN A 8 -6.72 -8.16 16.09
N GLU A 9 -5.42 -7.93 16.22
CA GLU A 9 -4.85 -6.58 16.37
C GLU A 9 -5.33 -5.64 15.25
N PHE A 10 -5.33 -6.10 14.00
CA PHE A 10 -5.81 -5.28 12.90
C PHE A 10 -7.32 -5.01 12.98
N SER A 11 -8.11 -6.04 13.31
CA SER A 11 -9.57 -5.92 13.48
C SER A 11 -9.94 -4.95 14.61
N ASP A 12 -9.27 -5.08 15.75
CA ASP A 12 -9.46 -4.25 16.94
C ASP A 12 -9.11 -2.79 16.64
N TRP A 13 -8.06 -2.53 15.85
CA TRP A 13 -7.72 -1.17 15.44
C TRP A 13 -8.78 -0.54 14.53
N VAL A 14 -9.34 -1.31 13.59
CA VAL A 14 -10.46 -0.84 12.76
C VAL A 14 -11.70 -0.56 13.61
N GLU A 15 -11.98 -1.40 14.60
CA GLU A 15 -13.07 -1.19 15.55
C GLU A 15 -12.89 0.08 16.37
N TYR A 16 -11.71 0.24 16.97
CA TYR A 16 -11.34 1.42 17.74
C TYR A 16 -11.60 2.69 16.93
N CYS A 17 -11.18 2.70 15.66
CA CYS A 17 -11.31 3.86 14.79
C CYS A 17 -12.75 4.15 14.33
N ASN A 18 -13.60 3.14 14.15
CA ASN A 18 -14.83 3.27 13.37
C ASN A 18 -16.13 2.83 14.09
N MET A 19 -16.05 2.14 15.23
CA MET A 19 -17.24 1.70 15.96
C MET A 19 -17.90 2.87 16.72
N GLY A 20 -19.11 3.24 16.30
CA GLY A 20 -19.93 4.24 17.01
C GLY A 20 -20.67 3.70 18.23
N GLY A 21 -20.91 2.38 18.28
CA GLY A 21 -21.64 1.74 19.37
C GLY A 21 -20.84 1.52 20.65
N ILE A 22 -21.26 0.49 21.39
CA ILE A 22 -20.62 0.05 22.64
C ILE A 22 -19.82 -1.21 22.35
N SER A 23 -18.51 -1.13 22.58
CA SER A 23 -17.58 -2.25 22.50
C SER A 23 -16.34 -1.94 23.35
N PRO A 24 -15.45 -2.93 23.62
CA PRO A 24 -14.20 -2.66 24.32
C PRO A 24 -13.37 -1.58 23.63
N MET A 25 -13.17 -1.68 22.31
CA MET A 25 -12.35 -0.73 21.54
C MET A 25 -12.99 0.66 21.43
N ALA A 26 -14.32 0.73 21.28
CA ALA A 26 -15.00 2.03 21.31
C ALA A 26 -14.94 2.68 22.71
N SER A 27 -14.99 1.88 23.78
CA SER A 27 -14.87 2.39 25.17
C SER A 27 -13.46 2.90 25.45
N GLU A 28 -12.44 2.19 24.95
CA GLU A 28 -11.05 2.62 25.05
C GLU A 28 -10.81 3.94 24.30
N ARG A 29 -11.37 4.09 23.08
CA ARG A 29 -11.31 5.36 22.33
C ARG A 29 -11.88 6.53 23.14
N ARG A 30 -13.04 6.32 23.77
CA ARG A 30 -13.68 7.33 24.64
C ARG A 30 -12.83 7.68 25.86
N ALA A 31 -12.26 6.66 26.50
CA ALA A 31 -11.36 6.86 27.65
C ALA A 31 -10.10 7.64 27.28
N ASN A 32 -9.62 7.48 26.03
CA ASN A 32 -8.50 8.24 25.47
C ASN A 32 -8.89 9.65 24.98
N GLY A 33 -10.13 10.10 25.22
CA GLY A 33 -10.56 11.48 24.99
C GLY A 33 -11.28 11.71 23.65
N GLN A 34 -11.60 10.66 22.88
CA GLN A 34 -12.35 10.79 21.63
C GLN A 34 -13.68 10.04 21.71
N ASP A 35 -14.80 10.79 21.78
CA ASP A 35 -16.12 10.18 21.87
C ASP A 35 -16.58 9.54 20.54
N GLU A 36 -16.65 10.36 19.50
CA GLU A 36 -17.13 9.97 18.18
C GLU A 36 -16.09 9.17 17.37
N PRO A 37 -16.52 8.24 16.50
CA PRO A 37 -15.62 7.55 15.58
C PRO A 37 -14.83 8.51 14.68
N PHE A 38 -13.61 8.13 14.32
CA PHE A 38 -12.78 8.89 13.38
C PHE A 38 -13.23 8.71 11.92
N ASN A 39 -14.01 7.66 11.62
CA ASN A 39 -14.50 7.33 10.27
C ASN A 39 -13.36 7.16 9.26
N VAL A 40 -12.30 6.46 9.65
CA VAL A 40 -11.16 6.15 8.79
C VAL A 40 -11.61 5.28 7.64
N LYS A 41 -11.58 5.85 6.43
CA LYS A 41 -12.10 5.21 5.22
C LYS A 41 -11.11 4.23 4.60
N TYR A 42 -9.86 4.62 4.39
CA TYR A 42 -8.88 3.83 3.63
C TYR A 42 -8.03 2.98 4.56
N TRP A 43 -7.97 1.68 4.28
CA TRP A 43 -7.19 0.72 5.09
C TRP A 43 -6.31 -0.16 4.20
N GLY A 44 -4.99 0.00 4.37
CA GLY A 44 -3.98 -0.86 3.74
C GLY A 44 -3.84 -2.19 4.49
N ILE A 45 -3.97 -3.31 3.77
CA ILE A 45 -3.82 -4.66 4.31
C ILE A 45 -2.36 -5.07 4.17
N GLY A 46 -1.51 -4.49 5.02
CA GLY A 46 -0.06 -4.64 4.94
C GLY A 46 0.59 -3.62 4.01
N ASN A 47 1.91 -3.54 4.08
CA ASN A 47 2.76 -2.68 3.26
C ASN A 47 3.94 -3.49 2.75
N GLU A 48 4.36 -3.26 1.50
CA GLU A 48 5.52 -3.92 0.85
C GLU A 48 5.73 -5.39 1.27
N ALA A 49 4.68 -6.21 1.16
CA ALA A 49 4.71 -7.56 1.71
C ALA A 49 5.77 -8.46 1.03
N TRP A 50 6.16 -8.14 -0.20
CA TRP A 50 7.27 -8.76 -0.94
C TRP A 50 8.65 -8.43 -0.36
N GLY A 51 8.77 -7.35 0.42
CA GLY A 51 10.03 -6.82 0.95
C GLY A 51 10.02 -6.73 2.47
N CYS A 52 10.07 -5.50 2.99
CA CYS A 52 10.17 -5.24 4.43
C CYS A 52 8.95 -5.75 5.22
N GLY A 53 7.79 -5.91 4.56
CA GLY A 53 6.56 -6.41 5.15
C GLY A 53 6.51 -7.92 5.41
N GLY A 54 7.62 -8.65 5.21
CA GLY A 54 7.73 -10.08 5.53
C GLY A 54 8.30 -10.98 4.44
N SER A 55 8.90 -10.40 3.39
CA SER A 55 9.57 -11.12 2.29
C SER A 55 8.72 -12.26 1.70
N MET A 56 7.44 -11.97 1.51
CA MET A 56 6.43 -12.95 1.14
C MET A 56 6.44 -13.20 -0.37
N ARG A 57 6.11 -14.44 -0.77
CA ARG A 57 5.64 -14.70 -2.14
C ARG A 57 4.24 -14.13 -2.32
N ALA A 58 3.92 -13.70 -3.54
CA ALA A 58 2.60 -13.14 -3.87
C ALA A 58 1.44 -14.08 -3.48
N GLU A 59 1.61 -15.40 -3.65
CA GLU A 59 0.58 -16.39 -3.30
C GLU A 59 0.31 -16.44 -1.80
N TYR A 60 1.37 -16.37 -0.99
CA TYR A 60 1.26 -16.41 0.46
C TYR A 60 0.65 -15.11 1.00
N TYR A 61 1.11 -13.96 0.49
CA TYR A 61 0.50 -12.69 0.83
C TYR A 61 -0.97 -12.64 0.43
N ALA A 62 -1.35 -13.15 -0.74
CA ALA A 62 -2.75 -13.17 -1.16
C ALA A 62 -3.65 -13.99 -0.21
N ASP A 63 -3.15 -15.11 0.32
CA ASP A 63 -3.86 -15.89 1.34
C ASP A 63 -4.05 -15.10 2.63
N LEU A 64 -3.00 -14.40 3.11
CA LEU A 64 -3.09 -13.51 4.27
C LEU A 64 -4.04 -12.33 4.01
N CYS A 65 -3.95 -11.68 2.85
CA CYS A 65 -4.81 -10.55 2.47
C CYS A 65 -6.29 -10.95 2.58
N ARG A 66 -6.66 -12.14 2.09
CA ARG A 66 -8.01 -12.67 2.24
C ARG A 66 -8.38 -12.89 3.71
N GLN A 67 -7.48 -13.50 4.49
CA GLN A 67 -7.72 -13.73 5.92
C GLN A 67 -7.95 -12.42 6.67
N TYR A 68 -7.03 -11.45 6.55
CA TYR A 68 -7.13 -10.15 7.22
C TYR A 68 -8.36 -9.37 6.74
N SER A 69 -8.61 -9.29 5.42
CA SER A 69 -9.76 -8.57 4.85
C SER A 69 -11.12 -9.05 5.38
N THR A 70 -11.24 -10.31 5.81
CA THR A 70 -12.46 -10.91 6.36
C THR A 70 -12.91 -10.23 7.65
N TYR A 71 -11.96 -9.77 8.45
CA TYR A 71 -12.21 -9.16 9.75
C TYR A 71 -12.23 -7.62 9.71
N LEU A 72 -12.04 -7.03 8.53
CA LEU A 72 -12.29 -5.61 8.28
C LEU A 72 -13.79 -5.38 8.08
N ARG A 73 -14.50 -5.15 9.19
CA ARG A 73 -15.96 -4.93 9.23
C ARG A 73 -16.30 -3.47 8.98
N ASN A 74 -17.41 -3.24 8.28
CA ASN A 74 -18.03 -1.91 8.20
C ASN A 74 -18.87 -1.69 9.45
N TYR A 75 -18.51 -0.71 10.26
CA TYR A 75 -19.22 -0.37 11.51
C TYR A 75 -20.29 0.72 11.32
N SER A 76 -20.32 1.40 10.17
CA SER A 76 -21.38 2.33 9.76
C SER A 76 -21.78 2.09 8.30
N PRO A 77 -23.08 2.21 7.97
CA PRO A 77 -23.54 2.18 6.59
C PRO A 77 -23.16 3.45 5.80
N GLU A 78 -22.98 4.59 6.47
CA GLU A 78 -22.54 5.85 5.85
C GLU A 78 -21.02 5.87 5.61
N HIS A 79 -20.24 5.27 6.52
CA HIS A 79 -18.78 5.27 6.48
C HIS A 79 -18.22 3.89 6.13
N LYS A 80 -18.42 3.47 4.88
CA LYS A 80 -17.87 2.21 4.37
C LYS A 80 -16.35 2.31 4.21
N ILE A 81 -15.67 1.28 4.69
CA ILE A 81 -14.24 1.08 4.54
C ILE A 81 -13.90 0.74 3.09
N PHE A 82 -12.78 1.28 2.63
CA PHE A 82 -12.14 1.02 1.35
C PHE A 82 -10.84 0.25 1.60
N LYS A 83 -10.79 -1.01 1.14
CA LYS A 83 -9.70 -1.94 1.41
C LYS A 83 -8.65 -1.91 0.30
N ILE A 84 -7.39 -1.71 0.66
CA ILE A 84 -6.27 -1.64 -0.28
C ILE A 84 -5.32 -2.80 0.02
N ALA A 85 -5.10 -3.69 -0.95
CA ALA A 85 -4.05 -4.71 -0.85
C ALA A 85 -2.67 -4.09 -1.10
N SER A 86 -1.65 -4.52 -0.35
CA SER A 86 -0.25 -4.35 -0.73
C SER A 86 -0.01 -4.93 -2.13
N GLY A 87 0.36 -4.06 -3.05
CA GLY A 87 0.54 -4.38 -4.45
C GLY A 87 2.00 -4.42 -4.87
N ALA A 88 2.23 -4.24 -6.16
CA ALA A 88 3.49 -4.58 -6.79
C ALA A 88 4.61 -3.56 -6.53
N ASN A 89 5.85 -4.07 -6.55
CA ASN A 89 7.05 -3.26 -6.72
C ASN A 89 7.34 -3.07 -8.21
N VAL A 90 7.33 -1.84 -8.71
CA VAL A 90 7.67 -1.49 -10.11
C VAL A 90 6.91 -2.39 -11.11
N ALA A 91 7.61 -3.21 -11.89
CA ALA A 91 7.08 -4.03 -12.98
C ALA A 91 6.79 -5.48 -12.56
N ASP A 92 6.63 -5.78 -11.27
CA ASP A 92 6.21 -7.11 -10.80
C ASP A 92 4.73 -7.38 -11.13
N TYR A 93 4.48 -7.64 -12.41
CA TYR A 93 3.17 -7.97 -12.95
C TYR A 93 2.64 -9.32 -12.41
N HIS A 94 3.54 -10.22 -12.00
CA HIS A 94 3.15 -11.49 -11.36
C HIS A 94 2.47 -11.24 -10.02
N TRP A 95 2.98 -10.28 -9.24
CA TRP A 95 2.35 -9.87 -7.98
C TRP A 95 0.92 -9.39 -8.19
N THR A 96 0.72 -8.41 -9.07
CA THR A 96 -0.62 -7.85 -9.36
C THR A 96 -1.58 -8.92 -9.86
N LYS A 97 -1.13 -9.77 -10.80
CA LYS A 97 -1.93 -10.90 -11.29
C LYS A 97 -2.35 -11.82 -10.15
N THR A 98 -1.38 -12.28 -9.33
CA THR A 98 -1.63 -13.24 -8.27
C THR A 98 -2.55 -12.70 -7.18
N VAL A 99 -2.34 -11.46 -6.74
CA VAL A 99 -3.19 -10.80 -5.75
C VAL A 99 -4.60 -10.62 -6.29
N MET A 100 -4.75 -10.16 -7.53
CA MET A 100 -6.07 -9.98 -8.13
C MET A 100 -6.80 -11.31 -8.35
N GLU A 101 -6.11 -12.34 -8.82
CA GLU A 101 -6.67 -13.68 -9.07
C GLU A 101 -7.18 -14.35 -7.79
N ARG A 102 -6.48 -14.15 -6.66
CA ARG A 102 -6.78 -14.87 -5.41
C ARG A 102 -7.55 -14.04 -4.39
N ALA A 103 -7.30 -12.73 -4.32
CA ALA A 103 -7.80 -11.83 -3.28
C ALA A 103 -8.58 -10.62 -3.84
N GLY A 104 -8.65 -10.42 -5.16
CA GLY A 104 -9.29 -9.26 -5.77
C GLY A 104 -10.76 -9.08 -5.39
N GLN A 105 -11.48 -10.18 -5.11
CA GLN A 105 -12.87 -10.17 -4.61
C GLN A 105 -13.04 -9.60 -3.20
N ALA A 106 -11.94 -9.50 -2.42
CA ALA A 106 -11.97 -9.10 -1.03
C ALA A 106 -11.47 -7.66 -0.78
N VAL A 107 -10.95 -7.00 -1.82
CA VAL A 107 -10.39 -5.65 -1.76
C VAL A 107 -11.05 -4.71 -2.75
N ASP A 108 -10.84 -3.41 -2.58
CA ASP A 108 -11.36 -2.33 -3.43
C ASP A 108 -10.26 -1.70 -4.28
N ALA A 109 -8.99 -1.86 -3.91
CA ALA A 109 -7.83 -1.52 -4.74
C ALA A 109 -6.62 -2.42 -4.43
N VAL A 110 -5.64 -2.38 -5.32
CA VAL A 110 -4.28 -2.92 -5.13
C VAL A 110 -3.30 -1.76 -5.26
N SER A 111 -2.26 -1.70 -4.42
CA SER A 111 -1.29 -0.62 -4.46
C SER A 111 -0.22 -0.78 -5.57
N LEU A 112 0.61 0.23 -5.79
CA LEU A 112 1.76 0.20 -6.68
C LEU A 112 2.83 1.16 -6.16
N HIS A 113 4.04 0.66 -6.00
CA HIS A 113 5.18 1.47 -5.55
C HIS A 113 6.16 1.64 -6.71
N TYR A 114 6.53 2.88 -7.01
CA TYR A 114 7.58 3.20 -7.98
C TYR A 114 8.30 4.51 -7.64
N TYR A 115 9.56 4.40 -7.24
CA TYR A 115 10.46 5.54 -7.04
C TYR A 115 11.31 5.80 -8.27
N THR A 116 11.50 7.07 -8.59
CA THR A 116 12.44 7.54 -9.61
C THR A 116 13.82 7.69 -8.98
N VAL A 117 14.69 6.73 -9.25
CA VAL A 117 16.09 6.73 -8.79
C VAL A 117 16.99 6.99 -10.00
N PRO A 118 17.74 8.12 -10.04
CA PRO A 118 18.55 8.47 -11.21
C PRO A 118 19.55 7.37 -11.58
N HIS A 119 20.26 6.83 -10.59
CA HIS A 119 21.25 5.77 -10.78
C HIS A 119 20.66 4.36 -10.62
N GLU A 120 21.34 3.35 -11.15
CA GLU A 120 20.97 1.93 -10.97
C GLU A 120 21.40 1.37 -9.61
N ASP A 121 22.43 1.98 -9.01
CA ASP A 121 22.92 1.57 -7.70
C ASP A 121 22.03 2.18 -6.60
N TRP A 122 21.24 1.33 -5.94
CA TRP A 122 20.39 1.76 -4.83
C TRP A 122 21.20 2.35 -3.65
N GLN A 123 22.48 2.00 -3.50
CA GLN A 123 23.34 2.56 -2.46
C GLN A 123 23.93 3.93 -2.85
N HIS A 124 23.88 4.29 -4.13
CA HIS A 124 24.43 5.52 -4.69
C HIS A 124 23.46 6.12 -5.71
N LYS A 125 22.40 6.75 -5.20
CA LYS A 125 21.25 7.21 -5.99
C LYS A 125 21.48 8.55 -6.69
N GLY A 126 22.54 9.28 -6.32
CA GLY A 126 22.87 10.61 -6.84
C GLY A 126 22.36 11.75 -5.94
N SER A 127 22.90 12.94 -6.15
CA SER A 127 22.56 14.15 -5.38
C SER A 127 21.25 14.78 -5.84
N ALA A 128 20.51 15.36 -4.89
CA ALA A 128 19.29 16.13 -5.18
C ALA A 128 19.58 17.52 -5.78
N THR A 129 20.79 18.05 -5.60
CA THR A 129 21.13 19.45 -5.93
C THR A 129 22.34 19.62 -6.84
N ASP A 130 23.26 18.67 -6.85
CA ASP A 130 24.50 18.70 -7.65
C ASP A 130 24.52 17.51 -8.62
N PHE A 131 23.98 17.73 -9.81
CA PHE A 131 23.80 16.68 -10.82
C PHE A 131 24.14 17.21 -12.21
N THR A 132 24.50 16.28 -13.08
CA THR A 132 24.81 16.50 -14.48
C THR A 132 23.54 16.59 -15.33
N ASP A 133 23.66 17.13 -16.55
CA ASP A 133 22.57 17.10 -17.54
C ASP A 133 22.11 15.66 -17.83
N GLU A 134 23.03 14.68 -17.80
CA GLU A 134 22.72 13.26 -18.00
C GLU A 134 21.82 12.71 -16.88
N GLU A 135 22.12 13.03 -15.63
CA GLU A 135 21.29 12.65 -14.48
C GLU A 135 19.92 13.34 -14.51
N TYR A 136 19.86 14.60 -14.94
CA TYR A 136 18.60 15.30 -15.16
C TYR A 136 17.73 14.58 -16.19
N TYR A 137 18.27 14.27 -17.38
CA TYR A 137 17.52 13.58 -18.42
C TYR A 137 17.18 12.14 -18.05
N THR A 138 18.05 11.43 -17.33
CA THR A 138 17.79 10.08 -16.82
C THR A 138 16.65 10.08 -15.80
N THR A 139 16.64 11.07 -14.89
CA THR A 139 15.55 11.25 -13.91
C THR A 139 14.21 11.47 -14.62
N LEU A 140 14.19 12.34 -15.64
CA LEU A 140 12.98 12.57 -16.44
C LEU A 140 12.54 11.32 -17.22
N HIS A 141 13.48 10.59 -17.81
CA HIS A 141 13.17 9.35 -18.53
C HIS A 141 12.55 8.30 -17.60
N LYS A 142 13.16 8.08 -16.43
CA LYS A 142 12.66 7.12 -15.44
C LYS A 142 11.29 7.53 -14.89
N THR A 143 11.09 8.79 -14.48
CA THR A 143 9.76 9.19 -13.95
C THR A 143 8.61 8.99 -14.97
N LEU A 144 8.88 9.09 -16.27
CA LEU A 144 7.89 8.87 -17.31
C LEU A 144 7.51 7.38 -17.49
N GLN A 145 8.33 6.45 -16.98
CA GLN A 145 8.01 5.02 -16.95
C GLN A 145 6.73 4.71 -16.14
N MET A 146 6.33 5.62 -15.22
CA MET A 146 5.09 5.49 -14.46
C MET A 146 3.86 5.27 -15.36
N GLU A 147 3.79 5.90 -16.53
CA GLU A 147 2.68 5.73 -17.46
C GLU A 147 2.53 4.26 -17.88
N GLU A 148 3.62 3.63 -18.31
CA GLU A 148 3.64 2.22 -18.69
C GLU A 148 3.26 1.30 -17.51
N LEU A 149 3.79 1.57 -16.32
CA LEU A 149 3.48 0.77 -15.12
C LEU A 149 1.99 0.83 -14.77
N VAL A 150 1.42 2.04 -14.75
CA VAL A 150 -0.01 2.25 -14.46
C VAL A 150 -0.88 1.56 -15.50
N GLU A 151 -0.57 1.70 -16.79
CA GLU A 151 -1.32 1.05 -17.87
C GLU A 151 -1.28 -0.48 -17.75
N ASN A 152 -0.09 -1.04 -17.53
CA ASN A 152 0.11 -2.49 -17.47
C ASN A 152 -0.57 -3.11 -16.25
N HIS A 153 -0.36 -2.55 -15.06
CA HIS A 153 -1.03 -3.04 -13.85
C HIS A 153 -2.54 -2.87 -13.91
N THR A 154 -3.03 -1.73 -14.41
CA THR A 154 -4.48 -1.50 -14.58
C THR A 154 -5.09 -2.51 -15.56
N ARG A 155 -4.37 -2.86 -16.64
CA ARG A 155 -4.82 -3.88 -17.60
C ARG A 155 -4.94 -5.25 -16.93
N ILE A 156 -4.00 -5.63 -16.07
CA ILE A 156 -4.08 -6.88 -15.31
C ILE A 156 -5.25 -6.84 -14.33
N ILE A 157 -5.41 -5.76 -13.54
CA ILE A 157 -6.54 -5.60 -12.61
C ILE A 157 -7.89 -5.78 -13.35
N LYS A 158 -8.04 -5.16 -14.53
CA LYS A 158 -9.25 -5.26 -15.36
C LYS A 158 -9.57 -6.70 -15.80
N GLN A 159 -8.57 -7.55 -16.01
CA GLN A 159 -8.79 -8.95 -16.40
C GLN A 159 -9.40 -9.80 -15.27
N TYR A 160 -9.17 -9.42 -14.01
CA TYR A 160 -9.54 -10.23 -12.84
C TYR A 160 -10.61 -9.59 -11.94
N GLN A 161 -10.96 -8.32 -12.15
CA GLN A 161 -11.95 -7.62 -11.31
C GLN A 161 -13.41 -8.09 -11.50
N GLY A 162 -13.73 -8.79 -12.59
CA GLY A 162 -15.10 -9.17 -12.94
C GLY A 162 -16.01 -7.94 -13.13
N ASP A 163 -17.21 -7.99 -12.56
CA ASP A 163 -18.16 -6.86 -12.58
C ASP A 163 -17.85 -5.78 -11.53
N ARG A 164 -16.88 -6.03 -10.64
CA ARG A 164 -16.46 -5.05 -9.63
C ARG A 164 -15.47 -4.06 -10.26
N LYS A 165 -15.45 -2.84 -9.73
CA LYS A 165 -14.43 -1.85 -10.05
C LYS A 165 -13.35 -1.88 -8.97
N VAL A 166 -12.20 -2.48 -9.28
CA VAL A 166 -11.03 -2.51 -8.39
C VAL A 166 -10.05 -1.43 -8.86
N GLY A 167 -9.59 -0.58 -7.94
CA GLY A 167 -8.66 0.50 -8.21
C GLY A 167 -7.19 0.07 -8.24
N LEU A 168 -6.35 0.91 -8.84
CA LEU A 168 -4.91 0.91 -8.66
C LEU A 168 -4.56 2.13 -7.79
N ALA A 169 -3.86 1.93 -6.67
CA ALA A 169 -3.45 3.00 -5.77
C ALA A 169 -1.93 3.19 -5.85
N VAL A 170 -1.46 4.27 -6.49
CA VAL A 170 -0.04 4.63 -6.48
C VAL A 170 0.25 5.40 -5.17
N ASP A 171 0.45 4.66 -4.09
CA ASP A 171 0.58 5.18 -2.73
C ASP A 171 2.03 5.43 -2.29
N GLU A 172 3.01 4.96 -3.06
CA GLU A 172 4.42 5.33 -2.94
C GLU A 172 5.03 5.69 -4.30
N TRP A 173 5.42 6.95 -4.46
CA TRP A 173 6.10 7.46 -5.64
C TRP A 173 6.88 8.74 -5.32
N GLY A 174 7.80 9.11 -6.21
CA GLY A 174 8.61 10.31 -6.09
C GLY A 174 10.05 10.05 -6.47
N THR A 175 10.88 11.09 -6.43
CA THR A 175 12.33 10.93 -6.58
C THR A 175 12.96 10.45 -5.28
N TRP A 176 13.97 9.59 -5.38
CA TRP A 176 14.76 9.15 -4.22
C TRP A 176 16.24 9.32 -4.53
N TYR A 177 16.87 10.26 -3.82
CA TYR A 177 18.27 10.62 -3.91
C TYR A 177 19.08 10.09 -2.72
N ASP A 178 20.39 10.21 -2.78
CA ASP A 178 21.20 10.08 -1.57
C ASP A 178 20.84 11.18 -0.59
N VAL A 179 21.04 10.93 0.71
CA VAL A 179 20.82 11.97 1.71
C VAL A 179 21.80 13.12 1.50
N GLU A 180 21.41 14.30 1.97
CA GLU A 180 22.29 15.46 1.88
C GLU A 180 23.63 15.18 2.58
N PRO A 181 24.75 15.72 2.06
CA PRO A 181 26.05 15.59 2.69
C PRO A 181 25.99 15.97 4.17
N ASP A 182 26.72 15.22 5.00
CA ASP A 182 26.79 15.42 6.46
C ASP A 182 25.47 15.20 7.23
N THR A 183 24.47 14.53 6.62
CA THR A 183 23.22 14.16 7.28
C THR A 183 23.10 12.64 7.54
N ASN A 184 22.15 12.27 8.41
CA ASN A 184 21.94 10.87 8.80
C ASN A 184 21.17 10.11 7.70
N PRO A 185 21.69 8.98 7.18
CA PRO A 185 21.00 8.18 6.16
C PRO A 185 19.79 7.38 6.66
N GLY A 186 19.50 7.36 7.97
CA GLY A 186 18.39 6.61 8.55
C GLY A 186 17.66 7.35 9.66
N PHE A 187 16.45 7.84 9.33
CA PHE A 187 15.58 8.72 10.11
C PHE A 187 16.08 10.17 10.27
#